data_AF-A0A961I600-F1
#
_entry.id   AF-A0A961I600-F1
#
_cell.length_a   1.000
_cell.length_b   1.000
_cell.length_c   1.000
_cell.angle_alpha   90.00
_cell.angle_beta   90.00
_cell.angle_gamma   90.00
#
_symmetry.space_group_name_H-M   'P 1'
#
loop_
_entity.id
_entity.type
_entity.pdbx_description
1 polymer ?
#
loop_
_entity_poly.entity_id
_entity_poly.type
_entity_poly.pdbx_seq_one_letter_code
_entity_poly.pdbx_strand_id
1 'polypeptide(L)'
;MLAMQETPFGQNTRQNMREMNSLAYAGGSTITGAFPRVGYLARVYWRFDGTITVTLGGGTATLDAAGPYNLIDRIRVLANSGQDIYSTSGYGNYLLQIASIGQQSYNPRNPGFITSYAHSPNVFAAGVAGGANSWKFGGVIPIALNEQSEMGLILLQNEMAQTTLSLQFNQNLTSTAASVAPIVVTGAATATATG
;
A
#
# COMPACT_ATOMS: atom_id res chain seq x y z
N MET A 1 -17.32 -20.59 33.32
CA MET A 1 -17.28 -19.61 32.21
C MET A 1 -16.42 -18.44 32.71
N LEU A 2 -15.12 -18.43 32.40
CA LEU A 2 -14.23 -17.35 32.83
C LEU A 2 -14.51 -16.12 31.98
N ALA A 3 -14.97 -15.04 32.60
CA ALA A 3 -15.04 -13.74 31.95
C ALA A 3 -13.61 -13.30 31.62
N MET A 4 -13.26 -13.28 30.34
CA MET A 4 -11.98 -12.77 29.86
C MET A 4 -11.98 -11.27 30.12
N GLN A 5 -11.29 -10.85 31.19
CA GLN A 5 -11.16 -9.46 31.60
C GLN A 5 -10.45 -8.68 30.49
N GLU A 6 -11.14 -7.69 29.91
CA GLU A 6 -10.54 -6.75 28.95
C GLU A 6 -9.29 -6.12 29.56
N THR A 7 -8.21 -6.02 28.78
CA THR A 7 -6.97 -5.40 29.25
C THR A 7 -7.22 -3.91 29.51
N PRO A 8 -6.58 -3.29 30.52
CA PRO A 8 -6.73 -1.87 30.83
C PRO A 8 -6.49 -0.93 29.64
N PHE A 9 -5.71 -1.38 28.66
CA PHE A 9 -5.46 -0.66 27.41
C PHE A 9 -6.73 -0.56 26.54
N GLY A 10 -7.46 -1.65 26.33
CA GLY A 10 -8.68 -1.66 25.52
C GLY A 10 -9.80 -0.78 26.09
N GLN A 11 -9.87 -0.65 27.42
CA GLN A 11 -10.84 0.22 28.09
C GLN A 11 -10.49 1.72 27.98
N ASN A 12 -9.19 2.05 27.91
CA ASN A 12 -8.71 3.43 27.95
C ASN A 12 -8.29 4.00 26.59
N THR A 13 -8.19 3.18 25.54
CA THR A 13 -7.79 3.63 24.21
C THR A 13 -8.86 3.34 23.16
N ARG A 14 -9.45 4.41 22.63
CA ARG A 14 -10.34 4.34 21.45
C ARG A 14 -9.50 4.48 20.19
N GLN A 15 -9.77 3.64 19.19
CA GLN A 15 -9.19 3.80 17.86
C GLN A 15 -9.69 5.11 17.23
N ASN A 16 -8.76 5.87 16.66
CA ASN A 16 -9.05 7.09 15.91
C ASN A 16 -8.31 7.03 14.57
N MET A 17 -9.02 7.27 13.48
CA MET A 17 -8.44 7.37 12.14
C MET A 17 -8.34 8.84 11.76
N ARG A 18 -7.16 9.24 11.29
CA ARG A 18 -6.90 10.59 10.81
C ARG A 18 -6.39 10.52 9.38
N GLU A 19 -6.98 11.35 8.53
CA GLU A 19 -6.53 11.50 7.16
C GLU A 19 -5.25 12.32 7.11
N MET A 20 -4.37 11.95 6.18
CA MET A 20 -3.20 12.74 5.79
C MET A 20 -3.50 13.38 4.43
N ASN A 21 -2.84 14.49 4.13
CA ASN A 21 -2.94 15.11 2.80
C ASN A 21 -2.57 14.11 1.71
N SER A 22 -3.29 14.18 0.59
CA SER A 22 -2.94 13.42 -0.61
C SER A 22 -1.55 13.84 -1.11
N LEU A 23 -0.75 12.87 -1.54
CA LEU A 23 0.58 13.07 -2.09
C LEU A 23 0.51 12.77 -3.59
N ALA A 24 0.88 13.75 -4.42
CA ALA A 24 0.88 13.60 -5.86
C ALA A 24 1.92 12.55 -6.29
N TYR A 25 1.54 11.70 -7.24
CA TYR A 25 2.41 10.64 -7.73
C TYR A 25 3.29 11.15 -8.87
N ALA A 26 4.56 10.77 -8.85
CA ALA A 26 5.44 10.85 -10.00
C ALA A 26 6.22 9.55 -10.17
N GLY A 27 6.26 9.01 -11.39
CA GLY A 27 6.96 7.76 -11.70
C GLY A 27 8.46 7.87 -11.41
N GLY A 28 9.02 6.87 -10.73
CA GLY A 28 10.43 6.86 -10.32
C GLY A 28 10.76 7.82 -9.17
N SER A 29 9.77 8.51 -8.59
CA SER A 29 9.99 9.44 -7.47
C SER A 29 9.78 8.75 -6.12
N THR A 30 10.40 9.35 -5.11
CA THR A 30 10.10 9.08 -3.71
C THR A 30 9.23 10.21 -3.18
N ILE A 31 8.02 9.88 -2.73
CA ILE A 31 7.13 10.81 -2.04
C ILE A 31 7.26 10.62 -0.54
N THR A 32 7.26 11.71 0.21
CA THR A 32 7.33 11.67 1.67
C THR A 32 6.21 12.49 2.30
N GLY A 33 5.63 11.97 3.37
CA GLY A 33 4.57 12.63 4.14
C GLY A 33 4.85 12.48 5.63
N ALA A 34 4.79 13.58 6.37
CA ALA A 34 4.90 13.55 7.82
C ALA A 34 3.56 13.16 8.45
N PHE A 35 3.59 12.24 9.40
CA PHE A 35 2.37 11.91 10.13
C PHE A 35 1.92 13.09 11.01
N PRO A 36 0.61 13.31 11.18
CA PRO A 36 0.10 14.26 12.16
C PRO A 36 0.59 13.93 13.57
N ARG A 37 1.02 14.94 14.33
CA ARG A 37 1.61 14.78 15.66
C ARG A 37 0.56 14.56 16.75
N VAL A 38 -0.19 13.45 16.67
CA VAL A 38 -1.31 13.17 17.58
C VAL A 38 -1.34 11.69 17.97
N GLY A 39 -1.41 11.44 19.28
CA GLY A 39 -1.59 10.11 19.86
C GLY A 39 -0.48 9.10 19.51
N TYR A 40 -0.90 7.84 19.41
CA TYR A 40 -0.05 6.70 19.07
C TYR A 40 -0.40 6.15 17.69
N LEU A 41 0.62 5.86 16.88
CA LEU A 41 0.46 5.22 15.57
C LEU A 41 0.44 3.70 15.74
N ALA A 42 -0.68 3.09 15.34
CA ALA A 42 -0.84 1.63 15.32
C ALA A 42 -0.78 1.04 13.90
N ARG A 43 -1.34 1.76 12.91
CA ARG A 43 -1.41 1.32 11.50
C ARG A 43 -1.43 2.53 10.57
N VAL A 44 -0.96 2.31 9.35
CA VAL A 44 -1.10 3.28 8.26
C VAL A 44 -1.89 2.61 7.14
N TYR A 45 -3.02 3.21 6.79
CA TYR A 45 -3.79 2.83 5.61
C TYR A 45 -3.35 3.73 4.47
N TRP A 46 -2.94 3.13 3.35
CA TRP A 46 -2.56 3.88 2.16
C TRP A 46 -3.39 3.40 0.97
N ARG A 47 -3.60 4.32 0.04
CA ARG A 47 -4.35 4.09 -1.18
C ARG A 47 -3.71 4.89 -2.31
N PHE A 48 -3.56 4.24 -3.45
CA PHE A 48 -3.20 4.83 -4.72
C PHE A 48 -4.48 5.00 -5.55
N ASP A 49 -4.68 6.20 -6.09
CA ASP A 49 -5.71 6.50 -7.08
C ASP A 49 -5.02 7.23 -8.23
N GLY A 50 -5.06 6.64 -9.42
CA GLY A 50 -4.40 7.22 -10.58
C GLY A 50 -4.91 6.65 -11.90
N THR A 51 -4.28 7.09 -12.98
CA THR A 51 -4.57 6.63 -14.34
C THR A 51 -3.29 6.04 -14.95
N ILE A 52 -3.40 4.82 -15.47
CA ILE A 52 -2.35 4.18 -16.26
C ILE A 52 -2.79 4.14 -17.72
N THR A 53 -2.00 4.77 -18.58
CA THR A 53 -2.21 4.75 -20.02
C THR A 53 -1.35 3.66 -20.65
N VAL A 54 -1.97 2.68 -21.29
CA VAL A 54 -1.28 1.57 -21.98
C VAL A 54 -1.34 1.80 -23.48
N THR A 55 -0.18 1.81 -24.14
CA THR A 55 -0.05 1.88 -25.59
C THR A 55 0.40 0.54 -26.11
N LEU A 56 -0.44 -0.19 -26.86
CA LEU A 56 -0.15 -1.58 -27.25
C LEU A 56 0.85 -1.70 -28.40
N GLY A 57 0.85 -0.79 -29.38
CA GLY A 57 1.86 -0.80 -30.47
C GLY A 57 1.94 -2.12 -31.27
N GLY A 58 0.85 -2.88 -31.37
CA GLY A 58 0.83 -4.21 -32.00
C GLY A 58 1.25 -5.38 -31.10
N GLY A 59 1.58 -5.11 -29.83
CA GLY A 59 1.87 -6.11 -28.79
C GLY A 59 0.71 -6.35 -27.83
N THR A 60 0.99 -7.04 -26.72
CA THR A 60 0.03 -7.32 -25.64
C THR A 60 0.47 -6.73 -24.31
N ALA A 61 -0.49 -6.41 -23.44
CA ALA A 61 -0.23 -6.04 -22.05
C ALA A 61 -1.08 -6.93 -21.12
N THR A 62 -0.45 -7.50 -20.11
CA THR A 62 -1.10 -8.28 -19.06
C THR A 62 -0.65 -7.80 -17.70
N LEU A 63 -1.53 -7.83 -16.70
CA LEU A 63 -1.16 -7.52 -15.33
C LEU A 63 -0.20 -8.60 -14.81
N ASP A 64 0.87 -8.19 -14.12
CA ASP A 64 1.82 -9.12 -13.53
C ASP A 64 1.19 -9.92 -12.37
N ALA A 65 1.79 -11.07 -12.02
CA ALA A 65 1.34 -11.87 -10.88
C ALA A 65 1.50 -11.16 -9.53
N ALA A 66 2.48 -10.26 -9.39
CA ALA A 66 2.62 -9.37 -8.24
C ALA A 66 1.57 -8.24 -8.25
N GLY A 67 0.85 -8.07 -9.36
CA GLY A 67 -0.22 -7.11 -9.54
C GLY A 67 0.25 -5.65 -9.48
N PRO A 68 -0.68 -4.70 -9.22
CA PRO A 68 -0.35 -3.29 -9.18
C PRO A 68 0.53 -2.93 -7.97
N TYR A 69 0.67 -3.81 -6.99
CA TYR A 69 1.53 -3.61 -5.81
C TYR A 69 3.01 -3.44 -6.18
N ASN A 70 3.43 -3.99 -7.32
CA ASN A 70 4.79 -3.80 -7.84
C ASN A 70 5.01 -2.40 -8.44
N LEU A 71 4.00 -1.52 -8.44
CA LEU A 71 4.19 -0.10 -8.73
C LEU A 71 5.04 0.60 -7.67
N ILE A 72 4.95 0.13 -6.42
CA ILE A 72 5.70 0.67 -5.29
C ILE A 72 6.93 -0.20 -5.08
N ASP A 73 8.10 0.36 -5.38
CA ASP A 73 9.38 -0.29 -5.15
C ASP A 73 9.62 -0.49 -3.64
N ARG A 74 9.39 0.58 -2.86
CA ARG A 74 9.67 0.55 -1.43
C ARG A 74 8.72 1.40 -0.61
N ILE A 75 8.27 0.84 0.49
CA ILE A 75 7.46 1.48 1.53
C ILE A 75 8.34 1.58 2.77
N ARG A 76 8.52 2.79 3.29
CA ARG A 76 9.27 3.01 4.53
C ARG A 76 8.51 3.87 5.52
N VAL A 77 8.61 3.50 6.79
CA VAL A 77 8.25 4.37 7.91
C VAL A 77 9.54 4.71 8.63
N LEU A 78 9.90 5.99 8.56
CA LEU A 78 11.16 6.53 9.06
C LEU A 78 10.90 7.31 10.35
N ALA A 79 11.79 7.18 11.32
CA ALA A 79 11.91 8.13 12.43
C ALA A 79 13.08 9.10 12.17
N ASN A 80 13.06 10.24 12.86
CA ASN A 80 14.05 11.33 12.78
C ASN A 80 15.53 10.92 12.70
N SER A 81 15.91 9.77 13.25
CA SER A 81 17.28 9.24 13.20
C SER A 81 17.68 8.63 11.84
N GLY A 82 16.81 8.66 10.83
CA GLY A 82 17.01 7.92 9.57
C GLY A 82 16.84 6.41 9.73
N GLN A 83 16.38 5.95 10.90
CA GLN A 83 16.09 4.54 11.15
C GLN A 83 14.76 4.17 10.49
N ASP A 84 14.81 3.13 9.65
CA ASP A 84 13.64 2.47 9.09
C ASP A 84 12.97 1.64 10.21
N ILE A 85 11.81 2.09 10.68
CA ILE A 85 10.95 1.31 11.59
C ILE A 85 10.25 0.19 10.80
N TYR A 86 9.84 0.52 9.58
CA TYR A 86 9.24 -0.40 8.65
C TYR A 86 9.89 -0.19 7.29
N SER A 87 10.29 -1.26 6.61
CA SER A 87 10.84 -1.19 5.26
C SER A 87 10.55 -2.48 4.51
N THR A 88 9.72 -2.39 3.47
CA THR A 88 9.36 -3.52 2.60
C THR A 88 9.10 -3.04 1.18
N SER A 89 8.98 -3.95 0.22
CA SER A 89 8.46 -3.63 -1.11
C SER A 89 6.93 -3.56 -1.09
N GLY A 90 6.32 -2.91 -2.09
CA GLY A 90 4.85 -2.85 -2.19
C GLY A 90 4.22 -4.25 -2.20
N TYR A 91 4.81 -5.16 -2.98
CA TYR A 91 4.38 -6.57 -3.01
C TYR A 91 4.65 -7.30 -1.69
N GLY A 92 5.77 -7.04 -1.02
CA GLY A 92 6.07 -7.59 0.31
C GLY A 92 5.05 -7.15 1.36
N ASN A 93 4.64 -5.88 1.35
CA ASN A 93 3.57 -5.37 2.22
C ASN A 93 2.24 -6.10 1.95
N TYR A 94 1.91 -6.31 0.68
CA TYR A 94 0.71 -7.05 0.29
C TYR A 94 0.72 -8.49 0.82
N LEU A 95 1.83 -9.23 0.68
CA LEU A 95 1.96 -10.57 1.22
C LEU A 95 1.81 -10.60 2.75
N LEU A 96 2.43 -9.63 3.43
CA LEU A 96 2.33 -9.50 4.88
C LEU A 96 0.88 -9.21 5.32
N GLN A 97 0.13 -8.40 4.58
CA GLN A 97 -1.27 -8.12 4.87
C GLN A 97 -2.16 -9.36 4.70
N ILE A 98 -1.91 -10.19 3.68
CA ILE A 98 -2.61 -11.48 3.53
C ILE A 98 -2.33 -12.38 4.72
N ALA A 99 -1.07 -12.47 5.14
CA ALA A 99 -0.64 -13.36 6.22
C ALA A 99 -1.11 -12.91 7.62
N SER A 100 -1.12 -11.60 7.89
CA SER A 100 -1.34 -11.04 9.23
C SER A 100 -2.78 -10.63 9.52
N ILE A 101 -3.49 -10.08 8.53
CA ILE A 101 -4.84 -9.50 8.72
C ILE A 101 -5.93 -10.45 8.21
N GLY A 102 -5.56 -11.62 7.65
CA GLY A 102 -6.51 -12.69 7.40
C GLY A 102 -7.55 -12.39 6.32
N GLN A 103 -7.15 -11.68 5.25
CA GLN A 103 -7.94 -11.31 4.05
C GLN A 103 -8.57 -9.90 4.10
N GLN A 104 -7.78 -8.87 3.80
CA GLN A 104 -8.31 -7.54 3.44
C GLN A 104 -7.65 -6.91 2.21
N SER A 105 -6.73 -7.63 1.55
CA SER A 105 -6.14 -7.17 0.29
C SER A 105 -6.82 -7.84 -0.90
N TYR A 106 -7.08 -7.06 -1.94
CA TYR A 106 -7.48 -7.61 -3.23
C TYR A 106 -6.38 -8.54 -3.77
N ASN A 107 -6.73 -9.77 -4.14
CA ASN A 107 -5.78 -10.70 -4.75
C ASN A 107 -5.85 -10.63 -6.29
N PRO A 108 -4.84 -10.03 -6.97
CA PRO A 108 -4.84 -9.90 -8.42
C PRO A 108 -4.75 -11.24 -9.15
N ARG A 109 -4.23 -12.28 -8.50
CA ARG A 109 -4.09 -13.64 -9.07
C ARG A 109 -5.36 -14.48 -8.90
N ASN A 110 -6.21 -14.15 -7.94
CA ASN A 110 -7.46 -14.85 -7.72
C ASN A 110 -8.56 -13.84 -7.35
N PRO A 111 -9.16 -13.18 -8.35
CA PRO A 111 -10.15 -12.14 -8.10
C PRO A 111 -11.35 -12.66 -7.29
N GLY A 112 -11.65 -13.97 -7.32
CA GLY A 112 -12.78 -14.56 -6.59
C GLY A 112 -12.50 -14.96 -5.13
N PHE A 113 -11.33 -14.65 -4.55
CA PHE A 113 -11.07 -14.94 -3.13
C PHE A 113 -11.79 -13.90 -2.24
N ILE A 114 -12.60 -14.43 -1.33
CA ILE A 114 -13.82 -13.82 -0.82
C ILE A 114 -13.52 -12.75 0.23
N THR A 115 -13.48 -11.49 -0.20
CA THR A 115 -14.03 -10.40 0.60
C THR A 115 -14.98 -9.59 -0.27
N SER A 116 -16.10 -9.13 0.27
CA SER A 116 -17.07 -8.30 -0.44
C SER A 116 -16.50 -6.99 -1.00
N TYR A 117 -15.32 -6.57 -0.51
CA TYR A 117 -14.59 -5.38 -0.95
C TYR A 117 -13.68 -5.61 -2.16
N ALA A 118 -13.33 -6.85 -2.48
CA ALA A 118 -12.41 -7.18 -3.57
C ALA A 118 -12.96 -6.81 -4.96
N HIS A 119 -14.27 -6.73 -5.14
CA HIS A 119 -14.87 -6.51 -6.47
C HIS A 119 -15.41 -5.09 -6.69
N SER A 120 -15.23 -4.18 -5.74
CA SER A 120 -15.68 -2.81 -5.95
C SER A 120 -14.65 -2.04 -6.78
N PRO A 121 -15.01 -1.49 -7.96
CA PRO A 121 -14.13 -0.60 -8.72
C PRO A 121 -13.83 0.70 -7.97
N ASN A 122 -14.46 0.94 -6.81
CA ASN A 122 -14.13 2.02 -5.89
C ASN A 122 -13.02 1.66 -4.90
N VAL A 123 -12.69 0.38 -4.75
CA VAL A 123 -11.68 -0.15 -3.81
C VAL A 123 -10.47 -0.71 -4.56
N PHE A 124 -10.71 -1.45 -5.65
CA PHE A 124 -9.65 -1.99 -6.50
C PHE A 124 -9.96 -1.83 -8.00
N ALA A 125 -8.98 -1.36 -8.77
CA ALA A 125 -8.97 -1.33 -10.22
C ALA A 125 -7.52 -1.42 -10.72
N ALA A 126 -7.23 -2.28 -11.69
CA ALA A 126 -5.90 -2.40 -12.29
C ALA A 126 -6.00 -2.89 -13.76
N GLY A 127 -6.82 -2.20 -14.55
CA GLY A 127 -7.02 -2.53 -15.96
C GLY A 127 -5.76 -2.29 -16.80
N VAL A 128 -5.52 -3.13 -17.79
CA VAL A 128 -4.36 -3.03 -18.71
C VAL A 128 -4.78 -3.03 -20.18
N ALA A 129 -6.03 -2.66 -20.47
CA ALA A 129 -6.51 -2.51 -21.83
C ALA A 129 -5.80 -1.34 -22.53
N GLY A 130 -5.72 -1.37 -23.86
CA GLY A 130 -5.16 -0.25 -24.62
C GLY A 130 -5.95 1.05 -24.34
N GLY A 131 -5.25 2.13 -24.04
CA GLY A 131 -5.83 3.42 -23.63
C GLY A 131 -5.65 3.71 -22.13
N ALA A 132 -6.47 4.63 -21.62
CA ALA A 132 -6.43 5.08 -20.23
C ALA A 132 -7.23 4.14 -19.31
N ASN A 133 -6.60 3.63 -18.27
CA ASN A 133 -7.19 2.74 -17.28
C ASN A 133 -7.12 3.37 -15.90
N SER A 134 -8.23 3.41 -15.16
CA SER A 134 -8.21 3.82 -13.76
C SER A 134 -7.55 2.73 -12.92
N TRP A 135 -6.56 3.12 -12.12
CA TRP A 135 -5.90 2.26 -11.16
C TRP A 135 -6.22 2.72 -9.75
N LYS A 136 -6.69 1.77 -8.94
CA LYS A 136 -7.03 1.96 -7.54
C LYS A 136 -6.57 0.74 -6.78
N PHE A 137 -5.74 0.92 -5.79
CA PHE A 137 -5.33 -0.16 -4.90
C PHE A 137 -4.77 0.44 -3.62
N GLY A 138 -4.69 -0.36 -2.57
CA GLY A 138 -4.20 0.12 -1.29
C GLY A 138 -3.71 -1.03 -0.43
N GLY A 139 -3.21 -0.66 0.73
CA GLY A 139 -2.73 -1.62 1.70
C GLY A 139 -2.66 -1.05 3.09
N VAL A 140 -2.34 -1.93 4.03
CA VAL A 140 -2.14 -1.59 5.43
C VAL A 140 -0.68 -1.84 5.77
N ILE A 141 -0.05 -0.86 6.41
CA ILE A 141 1.26 -1.00 7.03
C ILE A 141 1.01 -1.22 8.53
N PRO A 142 1.29 -2.42 9.07
CA PRO A 142 1.15 -2.68 10.49
C PRO A 142 2.37 -2.15 11.24
N ILE A 143 2.12 -1.27 12.21
CA ILE A 143 3.14 -0.72 13.10
C ILE A 143 3.07 -1.44 14.46
N ALA A 144 1.87 -1.52 15.03
CA ALA A 144 1.59 -2.36 16.19
C ALA A 144 1.44 -3.84 15.80
N LEU A 145 1.81 -4.73 16.71
CA LEU A 145 1.70 -6.18 16.51
C LEU A 145 0.24 -6.63 16.36
N ASN A 146 -0.65 -6.07 17.17
CA ASN A 146 -2.09 -6.32 17.14
C ASN A 146 -2.84 -5.11 17.72
N GLU A 147 -4.17 -5.14 17.72
CA GLU A 147 -5.00 -4.03 18.22
C GLU A 147 -5.17 -4.03 19.74
N GLN A 148 -4.77 -5.12 20.41
CA GLN A 148 -5.02 -5.34 21.83
C GLN A 148 -3.78 -5.11 22.70
N SER A 149 -2.61 -4.96 22.06
CA SER A 149 -1.31 -4.81 22.70
C SER A 149 -0.69 -3.47 22.35
N GLU A 150 -0.03 -2.87 23.34
CA GLU A 150 0.75 -1.66 23.20
C GLU A 150 2.07 -1.87 22.43
N MET A 151 2.44 -3.13 22.19
CA MET A 151 3.69 -3.48 21.54
C MET A 151 3.75 -2.97 20.09
N GLY A 152 4.78 -2.17 19.81
CA GLY A 152 5.06 -1.60 18.49
C GLY A 152 4.41 -0.24 18.25
N LEU A 153 3.61 0.30 19.19
CA LEU A 153 3.05 1.64 19.05
C LEU A 153 4.13 2.72 19.01
N ILE A 154 3.99 3.68 18.10
CA ILE A 154 4.88 4.84 18.01
C ILE A 154 4.15 6.06 18.57
N LEU A 155 4.74 6.74 19.55
CA LEU A 155 4.22 8.01 20.05
C LEU A 155 4.50 9.14 19.04
N LEU A 156 3.45 9.74 18.46
CA LEU A 156 3.57 10.82 17.48
C LEU A 156 3.57 12.22 18.10
N GLN A 157 3.26 12.36 19.39
CA GLN A 157 3.16 13.65 20.10
C GLN A 157 4.52 14.23 20.52
N ASN A 158 5.62 13.51 20.31
CA ASN A 158 6.94 13.98 20.70
C ASN A 158 7.45 15.05 19.72
N GLU A 159 7.69 16.27 20.20
CA GLU A 159 8.17 17.38 19.37
C GLU A 159 9.57 17.14 18.77
N MET A 160 10.39 16.32 19.42
CA MET A 160 11.73 15.96 18.96
C MET A 160 11.75 14.77 18.00
N ALA A 161 10.64 14.03 17.86
CA ALA A 161 10.55 12.86 16.99
C ALA A 161 9.50 13.09 15.89
N GLN A 162 9.96 13.28 14.66
CA GLN A 162 9.12 13.24 13.47
C GLN A 162 9.16 11.84 12.89
N THR A 163 7.97 11.30 12.63
CA THR A 163 7.80 10.05 11.90
C THR A 163 7.22 10.38 10.52
N THR A 164 7.82 9.82 9.47
CA THR A 164 7.42 10.09 8.09
C THR A 164 7.15 8.78 7.34
N LEU A 165 6.10 8.77 6.53
CA LEU A 165 5.89 7.78 5.49
C LEU A 165 6.72 8.17 4.27
N SER A 166 7.42 7.21 3.69
CA SER A 166 8.11 7.34 2.41
C SER A 166 7.65 6.23 1.47
N LEU A 167 7.15 6.60 0.30
CA LEU A 167 6.76 5.67 -0.77
C LEU A 167 7.64 5.96 -1.98
N GLN A 168 8.42 4.97 -2.38
CA GLN A 168 9.25 5.01 -3.57
C GLN A 168 8.54 4.24 -4.68
N PHE A 169 8.28 4.91 -5.79
CA PHE A 169 7.62 4.30 -6.94
C PHE A 169 8.62 3.84 -7.98
N ASN A 170 8.28 2.75 -8.67
CA ASN A 170 9.03 2.29 -9.82
C ASN A 170 8.92 3.29 -10.97
N GLN A 171 10.03 3.49 -11.68
CA GLN A 171 10.05 4.28 -12.92
C GLN A 171 9.47 3.48 -14.09
N ASN A 172 9.78 2.19 -14.14
CA ASN A 172 9.33 1.32 -15.20
C ASN A 172 8.01 0.64 -14.80
N LEU A 173 6.97 0.90 -15.59
CA LEU A 173 5.65 0.28 -15.40
C LEU A 173 5.49 -1.03 -16.17
N THR A 174 6.36 -1.25 -17.15
CA THR A 174 6.31 -2.38 -18.07
C THR A 174 7.60 -3.18 -18.05
N SER A 175 7.49 -4.49 -18.20
CA SER A 175 8.62 -5.41 -18.38
C SER A 175 8.23 -6.56 -19.30
N THR A 176 9.18 -7.15 -20.00
CA THR A 176 8.98 -8.42 -20.74
C THR A 176 9.12 -9.64 -19.83
N ALA A 177 9.68 -9.46 -18.62
CA ALA A 177 9.83 -10.49 -17.60
C ALA A 177 8.82 -10.27 -16.45
N ALA A 178 8.27 -11.37 -15.94
CA ALA A 178 7.37 -11.38 -14.79
C ALA A 178 8.08 -10.90 -13.51
N SER A 179 7.30 -10.37 -12.57
CA SER A 179 7.74 -9.89 -11.24
C SER A 179 8.69 -8.69 -11.21
N VAL A 180 9.06 -8.12 -12.37
CA VAL A 180 9.97 -6.95 -12.44
C VAL A 180 9.19 -5.62 -12.48
N ALA A 181 8.01 -5.62 -13.10
CA ALA A 181 7.16 -4.44 -13.26
C ALA A 181 5.69 -4.84 -13.01
N PRO A 182 4.78 -3.88 -12.76
CA PRO A 182 3.37 -4.22 -12.53
C PRO A 182 2.64 -4.70 -13.81
N ILE A 183 3.14 -4.36 -15.00
CA ILE A 183 2.58 -4.79 -16.28
C ILE A 183 3.62 -5.60 -17.05
N VAL A 184 3.22 -6.79 -17.49
CA VAL A 184 4.00 -7.62 -18.43
C VAL A 184 3.58 -7.29 -19.84
N VAL A 185 4.53 -6.96 -20.70
CA VAL A 185 4.28 -6.58 -22.09
C VAL A 185 5.00 -7.49 -23.08
N THR A 186 4.43 -7.60 -24.28
CA THR A 186 5.10 -8.18 -25.46
C THR A 186 5.13 -7.14 -26.58
N GLY A 187 6.08 -7.28 -27.52
CA GLY A 187 6.20 -6.36 -28.66
C GLY A 187 6.55 -4.93 -28.24
N ALA A 188 5.96 -3.94 -28.91
CA ALA A 188 6.21 -2.51 -28.68
C ALA A 188 5.28 -1.87 -27.63
N ALA A 189 4.62 -2.68 -26.79
CA ALA A 189 3.69 -2.17 -25.80
C ALA A 189 4.41 -1.42 -24.66
N THR A 190 3.86 -0.28 -24.25
CA THR A 190 4.39 0.58 -23.18
C THR A 190 3.26 1.07 -22.27
N ALA A 191 3.60 1.55 -21.06
CA ALA A 191 2.64 2.17 -20.16
C ALA A 191 3.23 3.39 -19.46
N THR A 192 2.37 4.37 -19.18
CA THR A 192 2.68 5.58 -18.42
C THR A 192 1.66 5.79 -17.31
N ALA A 193 2.07 6.40 -16.19
CA ALA A 193 1.24 6.63 -15.02
C ALA A 193 1.07 8.12 -14.75
N THR A 194 -0.11 8.51 -14.30
CA THR A 194 -0.42 9.89 -13.85
C THR A 194 -1.34 9.80 -12.64
N GLY A 195 -1.03 10.51 -11.55
CA GLY A 195 -1.78 10.46 -10.30
C GLY A 195 -1.46 11.62 -9.37
#